data_AF-D0LJL0-F1
#
_entry.id   AF-D0LJL0-F1
#
_cell.length_a   1.000
_cell.length_b   1.000
_cell.length_c   1.000
_cell.angle_alpha   90.00
_cell.angle_beta   90.00
_cell.angle_gamma   90.00
#
_symmetry.space_group_name_H-M   'P 1'
#
loop_
_entity.id
_entity.type
_entity.pdbx_description
1 polymer ?
#
loop_
_entity_poly.entity_id
_entity_poly.type
_entity_poly.pdbx_seq_one_letter_code
_entity_poly.pdbx_strand_id
1 'polypeptide(L)'
;MDTVAQGGPALEDRDIAFLGRLSMFAGIAPGVFRTIVERAQRRDIDSEQILYREGEPAKEMAVVLSGTLEVRKRADSGIESCIATLGPGDVVGEMSLFDIQPRSADVWVRPPATLMLLRHGALGDLYRADPESYTLLVLNMARELSLRLRRFDEAVAHIMGHIQAATGVIYSPIARAPRPADAPASNDAPNADARTRSPSATDGDTHHL
;
A
#
# COMPACT_ATOMS: atom_id res chain seq x y z
N MET A 1 20.03 6.38 -9.09
CA MET A 1 19.77 5.83 -10.44
C MET A 1 18.28 5.96 -10.68
N ASP A 2 17.89 7.12 -11.18
CA ASP A 2 16.49 7.50 -11.41
C ASP A 2 16.00 6.92 -12.73
N THR A 3 15.35 5.76 -12.68
CA THR A 3 14.55 5.28 -13.81
C THR A 3 13.12 5.78 -13.63
N VAL A 4 12.92 7.09 -13.81
CA VAL A 4 11.57 7.62 -14.07
C VAL A 4 11.24 7.21 -15.50
N ALA A 5 10.58 6.06 -15.62
CA ALA A 5 10.06 5.55 -16.88
C ALA A 5 9.26 6.65 -17.60
N GLN A 6 9.67 6.94 -18.84
CA GLN A 6 8.83 7.60 -19.83
C GLN A 6 7.47 6.90 -19.82
N GLY A 7 6.39 7.68 -19.77
CA GLY A 7 5.03 7.15 -19.67
C GLY A 7 4.80 6.10 -20.75
N GLY A 8 4.29 4.94 -20.36
CA GLY A 8 3.98 3.86 -21.28
C GLY A 8 2.93 4.29 -22.32
N PRO A 9 2.72 3.49 -23.38
CA PRO A 9 1.73 3.81 -24.39
C PRO A 9 0.34 4.01 -23.78
N ALA A 10 -0.53 4.71 -24.50
CA ALA A 10 -1.94 4.77 -24.16
C ALA A 10 -2.56 3.37 -24.17
N LEU A 11 -3.68 3.21 -23.45
CA LEU A 11 -4.47 1.98 -23.49
C LEU A 11 -5.05 1.76 -24.90
N GLU A 12 -5.12 0.49 -25.31
CA GLU A 12 -5.77 0.11 -26.56
C GLU A 12 -7.28 -0.04 -26.36
N ASP A 13 -8.06 -0.01 -27.44
CA ASP A 13 -9.53 -0.16 -27.37
C ASP A 13 -9.97 -1.45 -26.67
N ARG A 14 -9.21 -2.55 -26.86
CA ARG A 14 -9.46 -3.82 -26.17
C ARG A 14 -9.26 -3.73 -24.66
N ASP A 15 -8.29 -2.93 -24.20
CA ASP A 15 -8.00 -2.74 -22.78
C ASP A 15 -9.12 -1.93 -22.15
N ILE A 16 -9.55 -0.86 -22.82
CA ILE A 16 -10.67 -0.01 -22.38
C ILE A 16 -11.96 -0.84 -22.29
N ALA A 17 -12.24 -1.67 -23.29
CA ALA A 17 -13.41 -2.57 -23.30
C ALA A 17 -13.32 -3.65 -22.20
N PHE A 18 -12.12 -4.11 -21.85
CA PHE A 18 -11.91 -5.02 -20.71
C PHE A 18 -12.16 -4.30 -19.38
N LEU A 19 -11.53 -3.14 -19.16
CA LEU A 19 -11.67 -2.33 -17.94
C LEU A 19 -13.13 -1.96 -17.67
N GLY A 20 -13.90 -1.61 -18.71
CA GLY A 20 -15.32 -1.27 -18.58
C GLY A 20 -16.22 -2.40 -18.05
N ARG A 21 -15.73 -3.65 -18.03
CA ARG A 21 -16.45 -4.82 -17.48
C ARG A 21 -16.06 -5.15 -16.04
N LEU A 22 -15.04 -4.49 -15.49
CA LEU A 22 -14.57 -4.77 -14.13
C LEU A 22 -15.49 -4.15 -13.09
N SER A 23 -15.71 -4.87 -11.99
CA SER A 23 -16.50 -4.41 -10.85
C SER A 23 -15.99 -3.09 -10.27
N MET A 24 -14.68 -2.83 -10.35
CA MET A 24 -14.08 -1.58 -9.87
C MET A 24 -14.65 -0.33 -10.57
N PHE A 25 -15.04 -0.44 -11.85
CA PHE A 25 -15.61 0.66 -12.64
C PHE A 25 -17.14 0.58 -12.75
N ALA A 26 -17.78 -0.36 -12.06
CA ALA A 26 -19.23 -0.53 -12.13
C ALA A 26 -19.97 0.72 -11.64
N GLY A 27 -20.95 1.17 -12.43
CA GLY A 27 -21.78 2.33 -12.12
C GLY A 27 -21.14 3.69 -12.42
N ILE A 28 -19.87 3.74 -12.85
CA ILE A 28 -19.23 4.99 -13.25
C ILE A 28 -19.76 5.41 -14.63
N ALA A 29 -20.13 6.68 -14.76
CA ALA A 29 -20.65 7.22 -16.01
C ALA A 29 -19.62 7.07 -17.16
N PRO A 30 -20.05 6.74 -18.40
CA PRO A 30 -19.12 6.46 -19.50
C PRO A 30 -18.11 7.57 -19.80
N GLY A 31 -18.53 8.84 -19.69
CA GLY A 31 -17.63 9.99 -19.90
C GLY A 31 -16.56 10.12 -18.81
N VAL A 32 -16.89 9.77 -17.57
CA VAL A 32 -15.96 9.79 -16.45
C VAL A 32 -15.01 8.60 -16.52
N PHE A 33 -15.53 7.41 -16.83
CA PHE A 33 -14.72 6.23 -17.12
C PHE A 33 -13.68 6.53 -18.21
N ARG A 34 -14.11 7.19 -19.30
CA ARG A 34 -13.21 7.65 -20.37
C ARG A 34 -12.11 8.58 -19.86
N THR A 35 -12.47 9.56 -19.02
CA THR A 35 -11.51 10.47 -18.40
C THR A 35 -10.48 9.74 -17.53
N ILE A 36 -10.89 8.67 -16.82
CA ILE A 36 -9.98 7.86 -16.01
C ILE A 36 -9.00 7.09 -16.90
N VAL A 37 -9.49 6.38 -17.92
CA VAL A 37 -8.63 5.58 -18.82
C VAL A 37 -7.69 6.44 -19.65
N GLU A 38 -8.09 7.65 -20.05
CA GLU A 38 -7.22 8.62 -20.76
C GLU A 38 -6.04 9.10 -19.91
N ARG A 39 -6.16 9.07 -18.58
CA ARG A 39 -5.09 9.41 -17.63
C ARG A 39 -4.27 8.20 -17.18
N ALA A 40 -4.70 7.01 -17.55
CA ALA A 40 -4.01 5.78 -17.25
C ALA A 40 -2.97 5.44 -18.33
N GLN A 41 -1.96 4.66 -17.96
CA GLN A 41 -0.89 4.25 -18.86
C GLN A 41 -0.86 2.74 -18.99
N ARG A 42 -0.70 2.23 -20.21
CA ARG A 42 -0.43 0.82 -20.42
C ARG A 42 1.05 0.54 -20.18
N ARG A 43 1.35 -0.56 -19.49
CA ARG A 43 2.73 -1.01 -19.27
C ARG A 43 2.83 -2.51 -19.45
N ASP A 44 3.66 -2.92 -20.40
CA ASP A 44 4.08 -4.31 -20.55
C ASP A 44 5.36 -4.54 -19.73
N ILE A 45 5.41 -5.64 -18.99
CA ILE A 45 6.53 -5.99 -18.10
C ILE A 45 6.87 -7.46 -18.29
N ASP A 46 8.17 -7.75 -18.46
CA ASP A 46 8.66 -9.12 -18.62
C ASP A 46 8.59 -9.92 -17.31
N SER A 47 8.65 -11.24 -17.44
CA SER A 47 8.73 -12.16 -16.30
C SER A 47 9.97 -11.85 -15.45
N GLU A 48 9.91 -12.21 -14.17
CA GLU A 48 10.97 -12.07 -13.18
C GLU A 48 11.34 -10.63 -12.83
N GLN A 49 10.57 -9.64 -13.30
CA GLN A 49 10.74 -8.25 -12.90
C GLN A 49 9.91 -7.91 -11.66
N ILE A 50 10.41 -6.98 -10.85
CA ILE A 50 9.68 -6.43 -9.72
C ILE A 50 8.93 -5.18 -10.18
N LEU A 51 7.61 -5.18 -10.02
CA LEU A 51 6.76 -4.01 -10.24
C LEU A 51 6.89 -3.01 -9.09
N TYR A 52 6.76 -3.48 -7.85
CA TYR A 52 6.85 -2.65 -6.64
C TYR A 52 7.72 -3.35 -5.58
N ARG A 53 8.50 -2.58 -4.83
CA ARG A 53 9.19 -3.10 -3.64
C ARG A 53 8.51 -2.68 -2.34
N GLU A 54 8.51 -3.57 -1.37
CA GLU A 54 8.05 -3.30 -0.01
C GLU A 54 8.78 -2.08 0.58
N GLY A 55 8.04 -1.20 1.25
CA GLY A 55 8.59 0.00 1.88
C GLY A 55 8.85 1.18 0.92
N GLU A 56 8.75 1.01 -0.40
CA GLU A 56 8.87 2.14 -1.33
C GLU A 56 7.64 3.08 -1.26
N PRO A 57 7.81 4.40 -1.49
CA PRO A 57 6.68 5.31 -1.58
C PRO A 57 5.73 4.96 -2.73
N ALA A 58 4.44 4.83 -2.43
CA ALA A 58 3.43 4.56 -3.43
C ALA A 58 2.95 5.83 -4.13
N LYS A 59 2.94 5.82 -5.47
CA LYS A 59 2.52 6.96 -6.30
C LYS A 59 1.42 6.61 -7.31
N GLU A 60 1.12 5.32 -7.43
CA GLU A 60 0.21 4.76 -8.41
C GLU A 60 -0.29 3.38 -7.96
N MET A 61 -1.40 2.97 -8.56
CA MET A 61 -1.93 1.61 -8.50
C MET A 61 -1.91 1.00 -9.89
N ALA A 62 -1.96 -0.33 -9.96
CA ALA A 62 -2.03 -1.06 -11.22
C ALA A 62 -3.29 -1.95 -11.28
N VAL A 63 -3.83 -2.14 -12.47
CA VAL A 63 -4.83 -3.16 -12.79
C VAL A 63 -4.20 -4.13 -13.78
N VAL A 64 -4.29 -5.43 -13.52
CA VAL A 64 -3.76 -6.46 -14.42
C VAL A 64 -4.69 -6.58 -15.63
N LEU A 65 -4.17 -6.31 -16.83
CA LEU A 65 -4.90 -6.51 -18.09
C LEU A 65 -4.68 -7.92 -18.62
N SER A 66 -3.45 -8.43 -18.54
CA SER A 66 -3.09 -9.82 -18.85
C SER A 66 -1.86 -10.27 -18.05
N GLY A 67 -1.65 -11.58 -17.94
CA GLY A 67 -0.52 -12.15 -17.22
C GLY A 67 -0.81 -12.39 -15.73
N THR A 68 0.25 -12.43 -14.91
CA THR A 68 0.13 -12.76 -13.49
C THR A 68 1.16 -12.01 -12.66
N LEU A 69 0.73 -11.56 -11.49
CA LEU A 69 1.59 -10.98 -10.48
C LEU A 69 1.61 -11.85 -9.23
N GLU A 70 2.74 -11.91 -8.55
CA GLU A 70 2.89 -12.52 -7.23
C GLU A 70 3.18 -11.44 -6.20
N VAL A 71 2.31 -11.34 -5.19
CA VAL A 71 2.54 -10.48 -4.02
C VAL A 71 3.32 -11.30 -3.00
N ARG A 72 4.52 -10.83 -2.66
CA ARG A 72 5.42 -11.53 -1.76
C ARG A 72 5.77 -10.67 -0.57
N LYS A 73 5.81 -11.29 0.60
CA LYS A 73 6.14 -10.62 1.85
C LYS A 73 7.21 -11.40 2.58
N ARG A 74 8.17 -10.67 3.15
CA ARG A 74 9.18 -11.25 4.03
C ARG A 74 8.65 -11.28 5.46
N ALA A 75 8.61 -12.46 6.05
CA ALA A 75 8.30 -12.62 7.47
C ALA A 75 9.49 -12.21 8.35
N ASP A 76 9.26 -11.98 9.64
CA ASP A 76 10.31 -11.65 10.62
C ASP A 76 11.40 -12.73 10.73
N SER A 77 11.07 -13.97 10.38
CA SER A 77 12.02 -15.08 10.26
C SER A 77 13.01 -14.94 9.09
N GLY A 78 12.81 -13.96 8.22
CA GLY A 78 13.58 -13.75 6.99
C GLY A 78 13.07 -14.56 5.79
N ILE A 79 12.08 -15.44 5.97
CA ILE A 79 11.49 -16.25 4.90
C ILE A 79 10.55 -15.39 4.05
N GLU A 80 10.76 -15.40 2.74
CA GLU A 80 9.86 -14.79 1.76
C GLU A 80 8.73 -15.77 1.41
N SER A 81 7.49 -15.29 1.51
CA SER A 81 6.29 -16.05 1.19
C SER A 81 5.47 -15.35 0.13
N CYS A 82 5.01 -16.10 -0.87
CA CYS A 82 3.96 -15.63 -1.79
C CYS A 82 2.62 -15.64 -1.03
N ILE A 83 2.07 -14.45 -0.80
CA ILE A 83 0.84 -14.27 -0.02
C ILE A 83 -0.40 -14.06 -0.91
N ALA A 84 -0.21 -13.72 -2.18
CA ALA A 84 -1.27 -13.65 -3.16
C ALA A 84 -0.73 -13.81 -4.58
N THR A 85 -1.55 -14.38 -5.46
CA THR A 85 -1.35 -14.38 -6.92
C THR A 85 -2.49 -13.61 -7.57
N LEU A 86 -2.17 -12.62 -8.39
CA LEU A 86 -3.12 -11.70 -9.01
C LEU A 86 -3.13 -11.92 -10.53
N GLY A 87 -4.32 -11.94 -11.12
CA GLY A 87 -4.54 -12.16 -12.55
C GLY A 87 -5.39 -11.06 -13.19
N PRO A 88 -5.83 -11.24 -14.45
CA PRO A 88 -6.58 -10.23 -15.17
C PRO A 88 -7.81 -9.73 -14.40
N GLY A 89 -7.91 -8.41 -14.24
CA GLY A 89 -8.97 -7.72 -13.50
C GLY A 89 -8.61 -7.41 -12.05
N ASP A 90 -7.57 -8.05 -11.50
CA ASP A 90 -7.08 -7.74 -10.17
C ASP A 90 -6.38 -6.38 -10.10
N VAL A 91 -6.62 -5.69 -8.99
CA VAL A 91 -5.93 -4.45 -8.63
C VAL A 91 -4.71 -4.76 -7.75
N VAL A 92 -3.65 -3.97 -7.84
CA VAL A 92 -2.51 -4.01 -6.90
C VAL A 92 -1.97 -2.62 -6.61
N GLY A 93 -1.48 -2.42 -5.38
CA GLY A 93 -0.94 -1.14 -4.92
C GLY A 93 -2.01 -0.14 -4.48
N GLU A 94 -3.27 -0.58 -4.40
CA GLU A 94 -4.42 0.16 -3.91
C GLU A 94 -4.40 0.41 -2.41
N MET A 95 -3.75 -0.45 -1.62
CA MET A 95 -3.72 -0.30 -0.16
C MET A 95 -3.12 1.05 0.25
N SER A 96 -1.98 1.39 -0.35
CA SER A 96 -1.27 2.65 -0.13
C SER A 96 -2.05 3.90 -0.55
N LEU A 97 -3.06 3.76 -1.40
CA LEU A 97 -3.99 4.85 -1.72
C LEU A 97 -4.93 5.14 -0.53
N PHE A 98 -5.34 4.10 0.20
CA PHE A 98 -6.33 4.21 1.29
C PHE A 98 -5.71 4.51 2.65
N ASP A 99 -4.60 3.85 3.00
CA ASP A 99 -3.96 3.97 4.31
C ASP A 99 -2.81 4.97 4.35
N ILE A 100 -2.43 5.52 3.18
CA ILE A 100 -1.32 6.47 3.00
C ILE A 100 0.00 5.91 3.56
N GLN A 101 0.19 4.60 3.44
CA GLN A 101 1.43 3.92 3.82
C GLN A 101 2.31 3.61 2.59
N PRO A 102 3.61 3.34 2.79
CA PRO A 102 4.46 2.75 1.76
C PRO A 102 3.88 1.42 1.20
N ARG A 103 4.51 0.88 0.15
CA ARG A 103 4.14 -0.43 -0.39
C ARG A 103 4.18 -1.50 0.71
N SER A 104 3.11 -2.28 0.82
CA SER A 104 2.92 -3.28 1.88
C SER A 104 3.67 -4.60 1.67
N ALA A 105 4.15 -4.84 0.45
CA ALA A 105 4.78 -6.07 -0.01
C ALA A 105 5.52 -5.85 -1.33
N ASP A 106 6.41 -6.78 -1.69
CA ASP A 106 6.98 -6.87 -3.02
C ASP A 106 5.93 -7.40 -4.00
N VAL A 107 5.96 -6.91 -5.25
CA VAL A 107 5.09 -7.39 -6.31
C VAL A 107 5.94 -7.80 -7.50
N TRP A 108 5.96 -9.09 -7.79
CA TRP A 108 6.72 -9.71 -8.86
C TRP A 108 5.83 -9.98 -10.06
N VAL A 109 6.38 -9.84 -11.26
CA VAL A 109 5.74 -10.23 -12.52
C VAL A 109 6.19 -11.63 -12.87
N ARG A 110 5.28 -12.61 -12.88
CA ARG A 110 5.59 -14.01 -13.18
C ARG A 110 4.31 -14.78 -13.52
N PRO A 111 4.08 -15.21 -14.78
CA PRO A 111 4.73 -14.89 -16.07
C PRO A 111 4.60 -13.41 -16.52
N PRO A 112 5.10 -12.98 -17.72
CA PRO A 112 4.99 -11.59 -18.20
C PRO A 112 3.56 -11.03 -18.11
N ALA A 113 3.44 -9.73 -17.85
CA ALA A 113 2.15 -9.09 -17.61
C ALA A 113 2.00 -7.75 -18.35
N THR A 114 0.75 -7.43 -18.67
CA THR A 114 0.34 -6.12 -19.19
C THR A 114 -0.56 -5.48 -18.14
N LEU A 115 -0.25 -4.25 -17.79
CA LEU A 115 -0.87 -3.52 -16.70
C LEU A 115 -1.44 -2.19 -17.19
N MET A 116 -2.54 -1.76 -16.57
CA MET A 116 -2.98 -0.38 -16.56
C MET A 116 -2.43 0.29 -15.29
N LEU A 117 -1.66 1.36 -15.41
CA LEU A 117 -1.16 2.16 -14.30
C LEU A 117 -1.99 3.43 -14.14
N LEU A 118 -2.45 3.71 -12.91
CA LEU A 118 -3.17 4.93 -12.57
C LEU A 118 -2.49 5.64 -11.40
N ARG A 119 -2.01 6.86 -11.65
CA ARG A 119 -1.33 7.68 -10.63
C ARG A 119 -2.32 8.20 -9.60
N HIS A 120 -1.87 8.31 -8.35
CA HIS A 120 -2.68 8.89 -7.26
C HIS A 120 -3.12 10.32 -7.59
N GLY A 121 -2.29 11.10 -8.30
CA GLY A 121 -2.66 12.44 -8.76
C GLY A 121 -3.90 12.46 -9.66
N ALA A 122 -4.03 11.48 -10.56
CA ALA A 122 -5.20 11.39 -11.46
C ALA A 122 -6.51 11.09 -10.70
N LEU A 123 -6.42 10.31 -9.61
CA LEU A 123 -7.54 10.09 -8.69
C LEU A 123 -7.87 11.34 -7.89
N GLY A 124 -6.87 12.11 -7.46
CA GLY A 124 -7.09 13.41 -6.82
C GLY A 124 -7.77 14.42 -7.74
N ASP A 125 -7.45 14.38 -9.03
CA ASP A 125 -8.14 15.21 -10.04
C ASP A 125 -9.58 14.74 -10.28
N LEU A 126 -9.83 13.43 -10.27
CA LEU A 126 -11.20 12.87 -10.32
C LEU A 126 -12.03 13.33 -9.11
N TYR A 127 -11.46 13.26 -7.91
CA TYR A 127 -12.12 13.73 -6.68
C TYR A 127 -12.57 15.19 -6.78
N ARG A 128 -11.75 16.07 -7.37
CA ARG A 128 -12.12 17.49 -7.54
C ARG A 128 -13.16 17.73 -8.64
N ALA A 129 -13.12 16.93 -9.70
CA ALA A 129 -13.97 17.12 -10.89
C ALA A 129 -15.35 16.45 -10.74
N ASP A 130 -15.40 15.26 -10.18
CA ASP A 130 -16.62 14.46 -9.99
C ASP A 130 -16.50 13.61 -8.70
N PRO A 131 -16.90 14.18 -7.54
CA PRO A 131 -16.88 13.48 -6.27
C PRO A 131 -17.78 12.23 -6.23
N GLU A 132 -18.89 12.20 -6.97
CA GLU A 132 -19.83 11.07 -6.97
C GLU A 132 -19.17 9.83 -7.60
N SER A 133 -18.59 10.01 -8.80
CA SER A 133 -17.84 8.94 -9.46
C SER A 133 -16.60 8.51 -8.67
N TYR A 134 -15.90 9.45 -8.02
CA TYR A 134 -14.80 9.13 -7.11
C TYR A 134 -15.27 8.24 -5.95
N THR A 135 -16.38 8.59 -5.30
CA THR A 135 -16.96 7.79 -4.22
C THR A 135 -17.34 6.40 -4.70
N LEU A 136 -17.97 6.27 -5.87
CA LEU A 136 -18.30 4.97 -6.46
C LEU A 136 -17.06 4.11 -6.70
N LEU A 137 -16.00 4.69 -7.29
CA LEU A 137 -14.73 4.01 -7.53
C LEU A 137 -14.11 3.50 -6.22
N VAL A 138 -14.01 4.36 -5.21
CA VAL A 138 -13.49 4.00 -3.88
C VAL A 138 -14.33 2.91 -3.22
N LEU A 139 -15.66 3.00 -3.29
CA LEU A 139 -16.55 1.97 -2.73
C LEU A 139 -16.38 0.63 -3.45
N ASN A 140 -16.22 0.64 -4.78
CA ASN A 140 -15.99 -0.59 -5.53
C ASN A 140 -14.63 -1.21 -5.19
N MET A 141 -13.57 -0.41 -5.05
CA MET A 141 -12.27 -0.89 -4.60
C MET A 141 -12.31 -1.43 -3.17
N ALA A 142 -13.03 -0.76 -2.26
CA ALA A 142 -13.22 -1.23 -0.88
C ALA A 142 -13.98 -2.57 -0.82
N ARG A 143 -14.96 -2.78 -1.71
CA ARG A 143 -15.65 -4.07 -1.85
C ARG A 143 -14.67 -5.17 -2.31
N GLU A 144 -13.81 -4.88 -3.28
CA GLU A 144 -12.81 -5.82 -3.78
C GLU A 144 -11.80 -6.18 -2.67
N LEU A 145 -11.27 -5.18 -1.97
CA LEU A 145 -10.41 -5.40 -0.79
C LEU A 145 -11.10 -6.25 0.29
N SER A 146 -12.37 -6.00 0.55
CA SER A 146 -13.14 -6.78 1.53
C SER A 146 -13.31 -8.24 1.10
N LEU A 147 -13.47 -8.51 -0.20
CA LEU A 147 -13.54 -9.87 -0.74
C LEU A 147 -12.18 -10.58 -0.60
N ARG A 148 -11.09 -9.88 -0.90
CA ARG A 148 -9.74 -10.40 -0.76
C ARG A 148 -9.39 -10.69 0.70
N LEU A 149 -9.76 -9.81 1.63
CA LEU A 149 -9.58 -10.03 3.05
C LEU A 149 -10.32 -11.28 3.52
N ARG A 150 -11.57 -11.49 3.10
CA ARG A 150 -12.30 -12.73 3.42
C ARG A 150 -11.59 -13.99 2.92
N ARG A 151 -11.07 -13.98 1.68
CA ARG A 151 -10.28 -15.11 1.16
C ARG A 151 -8.99 -15.32 1.96
N PHE A 152 -8.35 -14.22 2.37
CA PHE A 152 -7.16 -14.27 3.22
C PHE A 152 -7.48 -14.86 4.60
N ASP A 153 -8.58 -14.44 5.23
CA ASP A 153 -9.05 -14.99 6.51
C ASP A 153 -9.28 -16.51 6.43
N GLU A 154 -9.90 -16.99 5.34
CA GLU A 154 -10.09 -18.42 5.09
C GLU A 154 -8.75 -19.17 4.96
N ALA A 155 -7.78 -18.60 4.22
CA ALA A 155 -6.45 -19.19 4.07
C ALA A 155 -5.69 -19.23 5.40
N VAL A 156 -5.74 -18.16 6.19
CA VAL A 156 -5.14 -18.09 7.53
C VAL A 156 -5.78 -19.11 8.45
N ALA A 157 -7.12 -19.22 8.47
CA ALA A 157 -7.81 -20.21 9.28
C ALA A 157 -7.39 -21.65 8.92
N HIS A 158 -7.24 -21.94 7.63
CA HIS A 158 -6.76 -23.24 7.15
C HIS A 158 -5.33 -23.54 7.63
N ILE A 159 -4.40 -22.58 7.50
CA ILE A 159 -3.00 -22.75 7.93
C ILE A 159 -2.92 -22.89 9.46
N MET A 160 -3.63 -22.03 10.21
CA MET A 160 -3.65 -22.07 11.67
C MET A 160 -4.22 -23.39 12.19
N GLY A 161 -5.24 -23.96 11.53
CA GLY A 161 -5.77 -25.28 11.88
C GLY A 161 -4.72 -26.39 11.81
N HIS A 162 -3.84 -26.38 10.79
CA HIS A 162 -2.74 -27.33 10.67
C HIS A 162 -1.68 -27.14 11.77
N ILE A 163 -1.32 -25.88 12.07
CA ILE A 163 -0.35 -25.57 13.13
C ILE A 163 -0.90 -25.98 14.50
N GLN A 164 -2.16 -25.68 14.78
CA GLN A 164 -2.85 -26.07 16.02
C GLN A 164 -2.90 -27.60 16.17
N ALA A 165 -3.22 -28.33 15.10
CA ALA A 165 -3.22 -29.80 15.11
C ALA A 165 -1.82 -30.38 15.39
N ALA A 166 -0.75 -29.75 14.89
CA ALA A 166 0.62 -30.20 15.09
C ALA A 166 1.21 -29.82 16.45
N THR A 167 0.82 -28.68 17.02
CA THR A 167 1.44 -28.11 18.24
C THR A 167 0.56 -28.20 19.49
N GLY A 168 -0.76 -28.34 19.33
CA GLY A 168 -1.74 -28.26 20.40
C GLY A 168 -1.99 -26.84 20.93
N VAL A 169 -1.36 -25.80 20.36
CA VAL A 169 -1.42 -24.42 20.85
C VAL A 169 -2.31 -23.56 19.96
N ILE A 170 -3.29 -22.86 20.55
CA ILE A 170 -4.13 -21.90 19.84
C ILE A 170 -3.37 -20.58 19.66
N TYR A 171 -2.96 -20.31 18.43
CA TYR A 171 -2.36 -19.04 18.03
C TYR A 171 -3.44 -18.04 17.54
N SER A 172 -3.35 -16.78 17.98
CA SER A 172 -4.11 -15.66 17.42
C SER A 172 -3.20 -14.84 16.50
N PRO A 173 -3.37 -14.90 15.17
CA PRO A 173 -2.46 -14.22 14.24
C PRO A 173 -2.63 -12.70 14.22
N ILE A 174 -3.79 -12.20 14.66
CA ILE A 174 -4.06 -10.78 14.80
C ILE A 174 -4.14 -10.48 16.30
N ALA A 175 -3.16 -9.74 16.82
CA ALA A 175 -3.21 -9.24 18.19
C ALA A 175 -4.28 -8.16 18.29
N ARG A 176 -5.07 -8.18 19.36
CA ARG A 176 -6.03 -7.11 19.64
C ARG A 176 -5.25 -5.81 19.85
N ALA A 177 -5.62 -4.75 19.12
CA ALA A 177 -5.05 -3.44 19.38
C ALA A 177 -5.23 -3.08 20.87
N PRO A 178 -4.17 -2.62 21.57
CA PRO A 178 -4.30 -2.21 22.96
C PRO A 178 -5.34 -1.09 23.03
N ARG A 179 -6.27 -1.16 24.01
CA ARG A 179 -7.22 -0.05 24.16
C ARG A 179 -6.43 1.17 24.65
N PRO A 180 -6.87 2.40 24.33
CA PRO A 180 -6.23 3.61 24.85
C PRO A 180 -6.10 3.64 26.38
N ALA A 181 -7.01 2.96 27.09
CA ALA A 181 -6.99 2.82 28.55
C ALA A 181 -5.94 1.82 29.08
N ASP A 182 -5.36 0.99 28.22
CA ASP A 182 -4.33 0.00 28.56
C ASP A 182 -2.90 0.60 28.39
N ALA A 183 -2.78 1.87 27.98
CA ALA A 183 -1.50 2.58 27.90
C ALA A 183 -0.99 2.91 29.32
N PRO A 184 0.28 2.63 29.66
CA PRO A 184 0.81 3.01 30.96
C PRO A 184 0.71 4.52 31.12
N ALA A 185 0.17 4.97 32.27
CA ALA A 185 0.14 6.39 32.62
C ALA A 185 1.57 6.94 32.48
N SER A 186 1.76 7.94 31.62
CA SER A 186 3.05 8.57 31.38
C SER A 186 3.53 9.24 32.67
N ASN A 187 4.31 8.52 33.48
CA ASN A 187 5.03 9.10 34.60
C ASN A 187 6.45 9.41 34.14
N ASP A 188 6.57 10.43 33.28
CA ASP A 188 7.85 11.09 32.97
C ASP A 188 7.56 12.54 32.56
N ALA A 189 7.26 13.35 33.57
CA ALA A 189 7.60 14.77 33.50
C ALA A 189 8.91 14.94 34.27
N PRO A 190 10.02 15.36 33.65
CA PRO A 190 11.20 15.71 34.42
C PRO A 190 10.89 16.98 35.23
N ASN A 191 10.78 16.80 36.54
CA ASN A 191 10.75 17.85 37.55
C ASN A 191 12.09 18.61 37.50
N ALA A 192 12.12 19.74 36.79
CA ALA A 192 13.25 20.66 36.78
C ALA A 192 12.99 21.81 37.76
N ASP A 193 12.96 21.49 39.06
CA ASP A 193 13.05 22.48 40.12
C ASP A 193 14.08 22.01 41.16
N ALA A 194 15.35 22.36 40.93
CA ALA A 194 16.41 22.30 41.93
C ALA A 194 17.51 23.31 41.58
N ARG A 195 17.35 24.53 42.09
CA ARG A 195 18.43 25.51 42.27
C ARG A 195 19.55 24.88 43.08
N THR A 196 20.82 25.11 42.73
CA THR A 196 21.75 25.93 43.55
C THR A 196 23.21 25.91 43.06
N ARG A 197 23.85 27.08 43.28
CA ARG A 197 25.28 27.36 43.47
C ARG A 197 26.20 27.55 42.24
N SER A 198 26.36 28.82 41.91
CA SER A 198 27.62 29.44 41.47
C SER A 198 28.78 29.15 42.45
N PRO A 199 30.02 29.20 41.95
CA PRO A 199 31.12 29.78 42.72
C PRO A 199 31.84 30.89 41.94
N SER A 200 31.97 32.02 42.61
CA SER A 200 32.89 33.12 42.35
C SER A 200 34.31 32.77 42.82
N ALA A 201 35.33 33.08 42.01
CA ALA A 201 36.71 33.38 42.41
C ALA A 201 37.46 33.86 41.15
N THR A 202 37.57 35.18 40.93
CA THR A 202 38.68 36.10 41.30
C THR A 202 39.83 36.16 40.30
N ASP A 203 39.93 37.36 39.71
CA ASP A 203 41.10 38.19 39.42
C ASP A 203 42.40 37.58 38.88
N GLY A 204 42.80 38.14 37.74
CA GLY A 204 44.14 38.09 37.18
C GLY A 204 44.27 39.07 36.01
N ASP A 205 44.65 40.30 36.32
CA ASP A 205 45.23 41.32 35.43
C ASP A 205 46.07 40.75 34.27
N THR A 206 46.05 41.39 33.08
CA THR A 206 47.17 42.23 32.58
C THR A 206 46.82 42.84 31.20
N HIS A 207 47.06 44.14 31.09
CA HIS A 207 47.12 45.02 29.91
C HIS A 207 47.66 44.46 28.57
N HIS A 208 47.16 44.96 27.45
CA HIS A 208 47.95 45.77 26.51
C HIS A 208 47.09 46.54 25.48
N LEU A 209 47.66 47.65 25.02
CA LEU A 209 47.10 48.82 24.34
C LEU A 209 46.24 48.56 23.09
#